data_AF-A0A2E9R112-F1
#
_entry.id   AF-A0A2E9R112-F1
#
_cell.length_a   1.000
_cell.length_b   1.000
_cell.length_c   1.000
_cell.angle_alpha   90.00
_cell.angle_beta   90.00
_cell.angle_gamma   90.00
#
_symmetry.space_group_name_H-M   'P 1'
#
loop_
_entity.id
_entity.type
_entity.pdbx_description
1 polymer ?
#
loop_
_entity_poly.entity_id
_entity_poly.type
_entity_poly.pdbx_seq_one_letter_code
_entity_poly.pdbx_strand_id
1 'polypeptide(L)'
;MAAKKKTALALFLLLVVFGGGFVSGIVAYQWMQVSAPRRPKRMGFLKRLKIRLDLSEQQFVSVKKVLKSFRPKYRTMRKENRKRLRTLREQMRADIQTLLNDSQKAEFKIMIDAYKKRKADRRKRRRQRRKRRR
;
A
#
# COMPACT_ATOMS: atom_id res chain seq x y z
N MET A 1 -23.61 -29.33 43.72
CA MET A 1 -23.15 -29.60 42.33
C MET A 1 -23.92 -28.86 41.22
N ALA A 2 -25.05 -28.18 41.49
CA ALA A 2 -25.84 -27.50 40.46
C ALA A 2 -25.20 -26.21 39.89
N ALA A 3 -24.47 -25.44 40.71
CA ALA A 3 -23.86 -24.17 40.29
C ALA A 3 -22.77 -24.35 39.22
N LYS A 4 -21.92 -25.39 39.34
CA LYS A 4 -20.85 -25.71 38.39
C LYS A 4 -21.37 -26.11 37.00
N LYS A 5 -22.57 -26.72 36.93
CA LYS A 5 -23.22 -27.08 35.65
C LYS A 5 -23.79 -25.86 34.93
N LYS A 6 -24.35 -24.90 35.68
CA LYS A 6 -24.89 -23.64 35.13
C LYS A 6 -23.77 -22.73 34.61
N THR A 7 -22.63 -22.67 35.30
CA THR A 7 -21.46 -21.91 34.81
C THR A 7 -20.83 -22.53 33.57
N ALA A 8 -20.73 -23.86 33.51
CA ALA A 8 -20.23 -24.56 32.31
C ALA A 8 -21.16 -24.33 31.10
N LEU A 9 -22.48 -24.37 31.32
CA LEU A 9 -23.47 -24.08 30.27
C LEU A 9 -23.38 -22.62 29.79
N ALA A 10 -23.22 -21.66 30.71
CA ALA A 10 -23.07 -20.25 30.36
C ALA A 10 -21.81 -19.98 29.54
N LEU A 11 -20.67 -20.60 29.91
CA LEU A 11 -19.42 -20.48 29.16
C LEU A 11 -19.50 -21.11 27.77
N PHE A 12 -20.21 -22.24 27.64
CA PHE A 12 -20.43 -22.89 26.34
C PHE A 12 -21.30 -22.02 25.42
N LEU A 13 -22.39 -21.46 25.92
CA LEU A 13 -23.24 -20.55 25.15
C LEU A 13 -22.48 -19.30 24.71
N LEU A 14 -21.65 -18.74 25.59
CA LEU A 14 -20.81 -17.58 25.26
C LEU A 14 -19.82 -17.92 24.14
N LEU A 15 -19.17 -19.08 24.20
CA LEU A 15 -18.26 -19.57 23.15
C LEU A 15 -18.96 -19.81 21.81
N VAL A 16 -20.20 -20.32 21.82
CA VAL A 16 -20.97 -20.55 20.59
C VAL A 16 -21.37 -19.21 19.96
N VAL A 17 -21.81 -18.23 20.75
CA VAL A 17 -22.20 -16.91 20.23
C VAL A 17 -20.99 -16.13 19.72
N PHE A 18 -19.89 -16.08 20.49
CA PHE A 18 -18.66 -15.42 20.05
C PHE A 18 -17.98 -16.15 18.89
N GLY A 19 -17.91 -17.47 18.94
CA GLY A 19 -17.34 -18.29 17.86
C GLY A 19 -18.15 -18.19 16.57
N GLY A 20 -19.48 -18.23 16.66
CA GLY A 20 -20.38 -18.05 15.52
C GLY A 20 -20.27 -16.66 14.89
N GLY A 21 -20.20 -15.61 15.72
CA GLY A 21 -19.96 -14.24 15.26
C GLY A 21 -18.61 -14.05 14.58
N PHE A 22 -17.56 -14.74 15.06
CA PHE A 22 -16.22 -14.67 14.49
C PHE A 22 -16.15 -15.32 13.10
N VAL A 23 -16.74 -16.51 12.95
CA VAL A 23 -16.76 -17.23 11.67
C VAL A 23 -17.60 -16.48 10.63
N SER A 24 -18.77 -15.98 11.01
CA SER A 24 -19.62 -15.18 10.10
C SER A 24 -18.94 -13.88 9.66
N GLY A 25 -18.21 -13.22 10.56
CA GLY A 25 -17.40 -12.04 10.24
C GLY A 25 -16.29 -12.31 9.22
N ILE A 26 -15.58 -13.44 9.34
CA ILE A 26 -14.53 -13.83 8.38
C ILE A 26 -15.13 -14.09 6.99
N VAL A 27 -16.24 -14.82 6.92
CA VAL A 27 -16.91 -15.15 5.65
C VAL A 27 -17.44 -13.88 4.97
N ALA A 28 -18.11 -13.00 5.72
CA ALA A 28 -18.59 -11.72 5.20
C ALA A 28 -17.44 -10.83 4.70
N TYR A 29 -16.34 -10.74 5.44
CA TYR A 29 -15.16 -9.98 5.05
C TYR A 29 -14.53 -10.52 3.76
N GLN A 30 -14.46 -11.84 3.62
CA GLN A 30 -13.90 -12.50 2.44
C GLN A 30 -14.79 -12.28 1.20
N TRP A 31 -16.12 -12.28 1.37
CA TRP A 31 -17.06 -12.01 0.28
C TRP A 31 -17.01 -10.54 -0.19
N MET A 32 -16.91 -9.59 0.75
CA MET A 32 -16.76 -8.17 0.41
C MET A 32 -15.45 -7.85 -0.33
N GLN A 33 -14.38 -8.60 -0.09
CA GLN A 33 -13.11 -8.40 -0.81
C GLN A 33 -13.13 -8.90 -2.26
N VAL A 34 -13.91 -9.93 -2.57
CA VAL A 34 -14.02 -10.49 -3.94
C VAL A 34 -14.86 -9.59 -4.84
N SER A 35 -15.86 -8.92 -4.27
CA SER A 35 -16.78 -8.02 -4.98
C SER A 35 -16.28 -6.57 -5.11
N ALA A 36 -15.07 -6.25 -4.63
CA ALA A 36 -14.54 -4.90 -4.76
C ALA A 36 -14.38 -4.53 -6.26
N PRO A 37 -15.13 -3.54 -6.78
CA PRO A 37 -15.11 -3.23 -8.20
C PRO A 37 -13.70 -2.84 -8.64
N ARG A 38 -13.25 -3.44 -9.75
CA ARG A 38 -11.95 -3.09 -10.36
C ARG A 38 -12.00 -1.61 -10.71
N ARG A 39 -11.29 -0.77 -9.96
CA ARG A 39 -11.15 0.66 -10.26
C ARG A 39 -10.89 0.82 -11.77
N PRO A 40 -11.67 1.64 -12.49
CA PRO A 40 -11.52 1.79 -13.93
C PRO A 40 -10.06 2.13 -14.25
N LYS A 41 -9.53 1.53 -15.32
CA LYS A 41 -8.17 1.83 -15.78
C LYS A 41 -8.10 3.33 -16.04
N ARG A 42 -7.46 4.09 -15.13
CA ARG A 42 -7.29 5.53 -15.28
C ARG A 42 -6.72 5.79 -16.66
N MET A 43 -7.48 6.51 -17.49
CA MET A 43 -7.07 6.90 -18.84
C MET A 43 -5.68 7.54 -18.78
N GLY A 44 -4.80 7.26 -19.74
CA GLY A 44 -3.46 7.85 -19.77
C GLY A 44 -3.53 9.37 -19.90
N PHE A 45 -2.59 10.11 -19.29
CA PHE A 45 -2.57 11.59 -19.33
C PHE A 45 -2.68 12.14 -20.76
N LEU A 46 -1.91 11.59 -21.70
CA LEU A 46 -1.95 11.98 -23.10
C LEU A 46 -3.32 11.73 -23.77
N LYS A 47 -3.99 10.61 -23.44
CA LYS A 47 -5.35 10.32 -23.93
C LYS A 47 -6.37 11.32 -23.36
N ARG A 48 -6.20 11.72 -22.10
CA ARG A 48 -7.03 12.79 -21.51
C ARG A 48 -6.81 14.14 -22.21
N LEU A 49 -5.57 14.48 -22.56
CA LEU A 49 -5.28 15.70 -23.30
C LEU A 49 -5.96 15.68 -24.69
N LYS A 50 -5.87 14.55 -25.41
CA LYS A 50 -6.53 14.42 -26.72
C LYS A 50 -8.03 14.72 -26.64
N ILE A 51 -8.73 14.11 -25.69
CA ILE A 51 -10.20 14.25 -25.55
C ILE A 51 -10.58 15.62 -25.02
N ARG A 52 -9.88 16.13 -23.99
CA ARG A 52 -10.27 17.38 -23.32
C ARG A 52 -9.94 18.63 -24.11
N LEU A 53 -8.91 18.57 -24.95
CA LEU A 53 -8.46 19.70 -25.76
C LEU A 53 -8.80 19.51 -27.25
N ASP A 54 -9.58 18.47 -27.56
CA ASP A 54 -9.95 18.08 -28.93
C ASP A 54 -8.77 18.13 -29.91
N LEU A 55 -7.66 17.47 -29.54
CA LEU A 55 -6.43 17.56 -30.32
C LEU A 55 -6.59 16.82 -31.66
N SER A 56 -6.27 17.50 -32.75
CA SER A 56 -6.11 16.87 -34.07
C SER A 56 -5.02 15.80 -34.03
N GLU A 57 -4.99 14.86 -34.98
CA GLU A 57 -3.95 13.82 -34.98
C GLU A 57 -2.53 14.40 -35.10
N GLN A 58 -2.37 15.46 -35.89
CA GLN A 58 -1.09 16.15 -36.02
C GLN A 58 -0.67 16.80 -34.69
N GLN A 59 -1.59 17.50 -34.01
CA GLN A 59 -1.34 18.08 -32.69
C GLN A 59 -1.01 16.99 -31.65
N PHE A 60 -1.75 15.88 -31.67
CA PHE A 60 -1.53 14.76 -30.77
C PHE A 60 -0.13 14.15 -30.93
N VAL A 61 0.33 13.97 -32.18
CA VAL A 61 1.68 13.48 -32.48
C VAL A 61 2.75 14.46 -31.97
N SER A 62 2.56 15.76 -32.18
CA SER A 62 3.46 16.81 -31.70
C SER A 62 3.55 16.85 -30.17
N VAL A 63 2.41 16.84 -29.46
CA VAL A 63 2.36 16.77 -27.99
C VAL A 63 3.03 15.49 -27.48
N LYS A 64 2.79 14.35 -28.14
CA LYS A 64 3.45 13.08 -27.80
C LYS A 64 4.97 13.18 -27.94
N LYS A 65 5.48 13.84 -28.99
CA LYS A 65 6.91 14.06 -29.22
C LYS A 65 7.53 14.94 -28.13
N VAL A 66 6.87 16.04 -27.78
CA VAL A 66 7.29 16.93 -26.66
C VAL A 66 7.33 16.14 -25.35
N LEU A 67 6.26 15.44 -24.97
CA LEU A 67 6.28 14.65 -23.73
C LEU A 67 7.37 13.57 -23.72
N LYS A 68 7.69 12.97 -24.88
CA LYS A 68 8.76 11.98 -25.01
C LYS A 68 10.15 12.62 -24.81
N SER A 69 10.40 13.81 -25.33
CA SER A 69 11.68 14.51 -25.18
C SER A 69 11.98 14.90 -23.72
N PHE A 70 10.95 15.15 -22.91
CA PHE A 70 11.11 15.44 -21.48
C PHE A 70 11.27 14.21 -20.58
N ARG A 71 10.94 12.99 -21.05
CA ARG A 71 11.05 11.77 -20.23
C ARG A 71 12.45 11.54 -19.62
N PRO A 72 13.56 11.73 -20.35
CA PRO A 72 14.91 11.61 -19.79
C PRO A 72 15.15 12.60 -18.66
N LYS A 73 14.80 13.89 -18.87
CA LYS A 73 14.93 14.96 -17.86
C LYS A 73 14.19 14.59 -16.57
N TYR A 74 12.92 14.18 -16.69
CA TYR A 74 12.14 13.70 -15.55
C TYR A 74 12.75 12.46 -14.87
N ARG A 75 13.33 11.54 -15.64
CA ARG A 75 13.98 10.34 -15.08
C ARG A 75 15.22 10.71 -14.27
N THR A 76 16.03 11.64 -14.76
CA THR A 76 17.22 12.16 -14.07
C THR A 76 16.85 12.88 -12.78
N MET A 77 15.96 13.88 -12.87
CA MET A 77 15.44 14.60 -11.70
C MET A 77 14.87 13.65 -10.64
N ARG A 78 14.12 12.63 -11.06
CA ARG A 78 13.56 11.63 -10.13
C ARG A 78 14.64 10.79 -9.45
N LYS A 79 15.74 10.45 -10.13
CA LYS A 79 16.86 9.72 -9.54
C LYS A 79 17.57 10.57 -8.50
N GLU A 80 17.85 11.82 -8.82
CA GLU A 80 18.50 12.79 -7.91
C GLU A 80 17.64 13.07 -6.69
N ASN A 81 16.37 13.42 -6.87
CA ASN A 81 15.43 13.65 -5.77
C ASN A 81 15.28 12.40 -4.90
N ARG A 82 15.33 11.20 -5.49
CA ARG A 82 15.29 9.96 -4.70
C ARG A 82 16.53 9.79 -3.82
N LYS A 83 17.72 10.21 -4.30
CA LYS A 83 18.95 10.22 -3.49
C LYS A 83 18.83 11.25 -2.36
N ARG A 84 18.48 12.50 -2.68
CA ARG A 84 18.29 13.58 -1.67
C ARG A 84 17.29 13.19 -0.58
N LEU A 85 16.11 12.67 -0.98
CA LEU A 85 15.09 12.19 -0.03
C LEU A 85 15.51 10.92 0.74
N ARG A 86 16.53 10.20 0.32
CA ARG A 86 17.08 9.09 1.11
C ARG A 86 17.95 9.66 2.22
N THR A 87 18.89 10.52 1.86
CA THR A 87 19.79 11.20 2.81
C THR A 87 19.00 11.94 3.88
N LEU A 88 18.02 12.74 3.49
CA LEU A 88 17.19 13.49 4.45
C LEU A 88 16.45 12.57 5.44
N ARG A 89 16.00 11.40 4.98
CA ARG A 89 15.35 10.42 5.87
C ARG A 89 16.33 9.71 6.80
N GLU A 90 17.59 9.56 6.38
CA GLU A 90 18.64 8.96 7.21
C GLU A 90 19.07 9.96 8.28
N GLN A 91 19.25 11.24 7.92
CA GLN A 91 19.50 12.35 8.86
C GLN A 91 18.38 12.47 9.90
N MET A 92 17.13 12.63 9.45
CA MET A 92 15.98 12.71 10.35
C MET A 92 15.89 11.53 11.34
N ARG A 93 16.31 10.32 10.92
CA ARG A 93 16.33 9.17 11.84
C ARG A 93 17.46 9.24 12.85
N ALA A 94 18.63 9.71 12.44
CA ALA A 94 19.75 9.93 13.34
C ALA A 94 19.36 10.99 14.38
N ASP A 95 18.77 12.11 13.94
CA ASP A 95 18.31 13.19 14.81
C ASP A 95 17.23 12.71 15.79
N ILE A 96 16.30 11.86 15.36
CA ILE A 96 15.34 11.24 16.28
C ILE A 96 16.07 10.34 17.30
N GLN A 97 17.06 9.56 16.88
CA GLN A 97 17.77 8.62 17.76
C GLN A 97 18.56 9.32 18.86
N THR A 98 19.01 10.57 18.67
CA THR A 98 19.70 11.33 19.73
C THR A 98 18.77 11.74 20.86
N LEU A 99 17.46 11.82 20.60
CA LEU A 99 16.43 12.22 21.57
C LEU A 99 15.85 11.02 22.36
N LEU A 100 16.21 9.78 22.00
CA LEU A 100 15.62 8.57 22.58
C LEU A 100 16.55 7.95 23.64
N ASN A 101 15.96 7.33 24.65
CA ASN A 101 16.69 6.43 25.55
C ASN A 101 16.92 5.05 24.89
N ASP A 102 17.71 4.17 25.51
CA ASP A 102 18.14 2.93 24.87
C ASP A 102 17.01 1.92 24.61
N SER A 103 16.02 1.85 25.51
CA SER A 103 14.80 1.05 25.30
C SER A 103 14.01 1.56 24.09
N GLN A 104 13.82 2.88 23.99
CA GLN A 104 13.13 3.51 22.86
C GLN A 104 13.89 3.36 21.54
N LYS A 105 15.23 3.42 21.54
CA LYS A 105 16.06 3.19 20.35
C LYS A 105 15.87 1.77 19.80
N ALA A 106 15.79 0.78 20.67
CA ALA A 106 15.55 -0.61 20.28
C ALA A 106 14.19 -0.76 19.57
N GLU A 107 13.12 -0.21 20.16
CA GLU A 107 11.78 -0.23 19.58
C GLU A 107 11.72 0.57 18.25
N PHE A 108 12.39 1.72 18.20
CA PHE A 108 12.48 2.54 16.99
C PHE A 108 13.14 1.78 15.83
N LYS A 109 14.18 0.99 16.11
CA LYS A 109 14.84 0.13 15.11
C LYS A 109 13.88 -0.94 14.58
N ILE A 110 13.12 -1.60 15.46
CA ILE A 110 12.10 -2.59 15.08
C ILE A 110 11.06 -1.97 14.15
N MET A 111 10.54 -0.78 14.49
CA MET A 111 9.58 -0.05 13.65
C MET A 111 10.14 0.26 12.26
N ILE A 112 11.39 0.73 12.18
CA ILE A 112 12.06 1.04 10.90
C ILE A 112 12.18 -0.21 10.02
N ASP A 113 12.58 -1.34 10.60
CA ASP A 113 12.80 -2.57 9.84
C ASP A 113 11.49 -3.22 9.41
N ALA A 114 10.46 -3.19 10.25
CA ALA A 114 9.11 -3.57 9.87
C ALA A 114 8.60 -2.75 8.68
N TYR A 115 8.82 -1.43 8.68
CA TYR A 115 8.48 -0.57 7.55
C TYR A 115 9.24 -0.95 6.27
N LYS A 116 10.55 -1.20 6.35
CA LYS A 116 11.37 -1.63 5.21
C LYS A 116 10.87 -2.96 4.63
N LYS A 117 10.56 -3.95 5.48
CA LYS A 117 10.02 -5.26 5.09
C LYS A 117 8.69 -5.11 4.36
N ARG A 118 7.72 -4.39 4.95
CA ARG A 118 6.42 -4.09 4.31
C ARG A 118 6.59 -3.42 2.94
N LYS A 119 7.55 -2.51 2.79
CA LYS A 119 7.85 -1.85 1.52
C LYS A 119 8.45 -2.80 0.48
N ALA A 120 9.34 -3.71 0.89
CA ALA A 120 9.92 -4.74 0.04
C ALA A 120 8.85 -5.74 -0.43
N ASP A 121 7.98 -6.20 0.46
CA ASP A 121 6.90 -7.13 0.15
C ASP A 121 5.89 -6.53 -0.83
N ARG A 122 5.50 -5.27 -0.62
CA ARG A 122 4.66 -4.53 -1.58
C ARG A 122 5.31 -4.47 -2.97
N ARG A 123 6.64 -4.32 -3.06
CA ARG A 123 7.36 -4.35 -4.34
C ARG A 123 7.38 -5.75 -4.95
N LYS A 124 7.62 -6.80 -4.16
CA LYS A 124 7.62 -8.21 -4.61
C LYS A 124 6.24 -8.60 -5.15
N ARG A 125 5.17 -8.32 -4.39
CA ARG A 125 3.77 -8.54 -4.80
C ARG A 125 3.43 -7.81 -6.10
N ARG A 126 3.86 -6.54 -6.25
CA ARG A 126 3.66 -5.78 -7.51
C ARG A 126 4.40 -6.40 -8.70
N ARG A 127 5.62 -6.93 -8.51
CA ARG A 127 6.38 -7.63 -9.56
C ARG A 127 5.70 -8.94 -9.95
N GLN A 128 5.28 -9.75 -8.97
CA GLN A 128 4.55 -10.99 -9.22
C GLN A 128 3.24 -10.76 -9.98
N ARG A 129 2.45 -9.75 -9.56
CA ARG A 129 1.21 -9.36 -10.27
C ARG A 129 1.46 -8.90 -11.71
N ARG A 130 2.63 -8.35 -12.02
CA ARG A 130 3.00 -7.98 -13.41
C ARG A 130 3.41 -9.19 -14.23
N LYS A 131 4.12 -10.16 -13.64
CA LYS A 131 4.48 -11.42 -14.31
C LYS A 131 3.24 -12.24 -14.65
N ARG A 132 2.30 -12.41 -13.72
CA ARG A 132 1.01 -13.13 -13.95
C ARG A 132 0.07 -12.47 -14.96
N ARG A 133 0.37 -11.26 -15.44
CA ARG A 133 -0.46 -10.48 -16.37
C ARG A 133 0.18 -10.36 -17.76
N ARG A 134 1.40 -10.86 -17.93
CA ARG A 134 2.09 -10.98 -19.21
C ARG A 134 1.99 -12.43 -19.62
#